data_AF-A0A7C9PQP3-F1
#
_entry.id   AF-A0A7C9PQP3-F1
#
_cell.length_a   1.000
_cell.length_b   1.000
_cell.length_c   1.000
_cell.angle_alpha   90.00
_cell.angle_beta   90.00
_cell.angle_gamma   90.00
#
_symmetry.space_group_name_H-M   'P 1'
#
loop_
_entity.id
_entity.type
_entity.pdbx_description
1 polymer ?
#
loop_
_entity_poly.entity_id
_entity_poly.type
_entity_poly.pdbx_seq_one_letter_code
_entity_poly.pdbx_strand_id
1 'polypeptide(L)'
;MTEKLWGVDNKSDANPVGTTVVEGEKVDLIRGEHPHTKQNNNLYARWPDGTIQAFNGHRLLHKIKFKDCNYMKSSHLSGDEVRRGGACEIYINDYMVDLFSYRDVREALIEAHHRLLKIYDCFINI
;
A
#
# COMPACT_ATOMS: atom_id res chain seq x y z
N MET A 1 -31.89 -18.95 -17.01
CA MET A 1 -30.65 -18.95 -16.20
C MET A 1 -30.60 -17.62 -15.50
N THR A 2 -30.77 -17.61 -14.17
CA THR A 2 -30.57 -16.41 -13.36
C THR A 2 -29.10 -16.02 -13.44
N GLU A 3 -28.81 -14.77 -13.82
CA GLU A 3 -27.45 -14.24 -13.78
C GLU A 3 -26.91 -14.43 -12.36
N LYS A 4 -25.82 -15.20 -12.23
CA LYS A 4 -25.09 -15.27 -10.95
C LYS A 4 -24.50 -13.89 -10.70
N LEU A 5 -25.19 -13.10 -9.89
CA LEU A 5 -24.69 -11.81 -9.43
C LEU A 5 -23.51 -12.06 -8.50
N TRP A 6 -22.36 -11.52 -8.85
CA TRP A 6 -21.16 -11.55 -8.03
C TRP A 6 -21.32 -10.49 -6.93
N GLY A 7 -21.22 -10.84 -5.64
CA GLY A 7 -21.40 -9.88 -4.55
C GLY A 7 -21.77 -10.49 -3.21
N VAL A 8 -22.27 -9.63 -2.30
CA VAL A 8 -22.82 -10.05 -1.00
C VAL A 8 -24.27 -10.53 -1.20
N ASP A 9 -24.60 -11.72 -0.69
CA ASP A 9 -25.92 -12.36 -0.87
C ASP A 9 -27.06 -11.53 -0.28
N ASN A 10 -26.80 -10.87 0.85
CA ASN A 10 -27.74 -9.92 1.46
C ASN A 10 -27.12 -8.51 1.53
N LYS A 11 -27.38 -7.69 0.51
CA LYS A 11 -26.86 -6.30 0.43
C LYS A 11 -27.28 -5.44 1.63
N SER A 12 -28.44 -5.71 2.23
CA SER A 12 -28.95 -4.98 3.41
C SER A 12 -28.27 -5.37 4.73
N ASP A 13 -27.56 -6.50 4.78
CA ASP A 13 -26.90 -7.02 5.99
C ASP A 13 -25.37 -7.01 5.89
N ALA A 14 -24.85 -6.45 4.78
CA ALA A 14 -23.42 -6.32 4.55
C ALA A 14 -22.81 -5.24 5.46
N ASN A 15 -22.34 -5.65 6.63
CA ASN A 15 -21.64 -4.77 7.56
C ASN A 15 -20.23 -4.44 7.05
N PRO A 16 -19.81 -3.16 7.06
CA PRO A 16 -18.45 -2.78 6.75
C PRO A 16 -17.45 -3.45 7.69
N VAL A 17 -16.43 -4.09 7.13
CA VAL A 17 -15.27 -4.59 7.87
C VAL A 17 -14.13 -3.57 7.90
N GLY A 18 -14.22 -2.51 7.08
CA GLY A 18 -13.26 -1.42 7.00
C GLY A 18 -13.66 -0.40 5.93
N THR A 19 -12.83 0.59 5.71
CA THR A 19 -13.02 1.59 4.64
C THR A 19 -11.70 1.87 3.93
N THR A 20 -11.73 2.15 2.63
CA THR A 20 -10.56 2.58 1.84
C THR A 20 -10.92 3.76 0.95
N VAL A 21 -9.95 4.32 0.23
CA VAL A 21 -10.16 5.39 -0.75
C VAL A 21 -9.84 4.88 -2.14
N VAL A 22 -10.79 4.99 -3.07
CA VAL A 22 -10.65 4.62 -4.48
C VAL A 22 -10.98 5.86 -5.30
N GLU A 23 -10.04 6.32 -6.13
CA GLU A 23 -10.21 7.53 -6.98
C GLU A 23 -10.63 8.79 -6.20
N GLY A 24 -10.22 8.90 -4.94
CA GLY A 24 -10.56 10.03 -4.06
C GLY A 24 -11.90 9.87 -3.33
N GLU A 25 -12.65 8.82 -3.61
CA GLU A 25 -13.90 8.50 -2.92
C GLU A 25 -13.68 7.48 -1.81
N LYS A 26 -14.29 7.70 -0.66
CA LYS A 26 -14.28 6.75 0.45
C LYS A 26 -15.29 5.64 0.16
N VAL A 27 -14.82 4.40 0.16
CA VAL A 27 -15.65 3.21 -0.06
C VAL A 27 -15.59 2.28 1.14
N ASP A 28 -16.70 1.64 1.45
CA ASP A 28 -16.79 0.60 2.48
C ASP A 28 -16.22 -0.70 1.95
N LEU A 29 -15.49 -1.43 2.78
CA LEU A 29 -15.10 -2.80 2.50
C LEU A 29 -16.07 -3.75 3.18
N ILE A 30 -16.71 -4.63 2.43
CA ILE A 30 -17.70 -5.60 2.92
C ILE A 30 -17.28 -7.02 2.53
N ARG A 31 -17.68 -8.01 3.35
CA ARG A 31 -17.46 -9.43 3.04
C ARG A 31 -18.61 -9.99 2.21
N GLY A 32 -18.29 -10.76 1.17
CA GLY A 32 -19.27 -11.54 0.39
C GLY A 32 -19.09 -13.05 0.57
N GLU A 33 -20.12 -13.82 0.24
CA GLU A 33 -20.23 -15.25 0.59
C GLU A 33 -19.98 -16.21 -0.58
N HIS A 34 -19.81 -15.69 -1.80
CA HIS A 34 -19.76 -16.50 -3.02
C HIS A 34 -18.36 -16.99 -3.44
N PRO A 35 -18.27 -18.10 -4.20
CA PRO A 35 -17.11 -18.98 -4.20
C PRO A 35 -15.98 -18.39 -5.04
N HIS A 36 -15.10 -17.65 -4.37
CA HIS A 36 -13.73 -17.54 -4.85
C HIS A 36 -13.04 -18.88 -4.64
N THR A 37 -12.26 -19.34 -5.61
CA THR A 37 -11.46 -20.57 -5.53
C THR A 37 -10.46 -20.56 -4.36
N LYS A 38 -10.22 -19.38 -3.77
CA LYS A 38 -9.47 -19.18 -2.53
C LYS A 38 -10.30 -18.29 -1.60
N GLN A 39 -10.53 -18.77 -0.37
CA GLN A 39 -11.32 -18.13 0.70
C GLN A 39 -10.93 -16.67 0.99
N ASN A 40 -9.72 -16.30 0.58
CA ASN A 40 -9.12 -15.00 0.77
C ASN A 40 -9.90 -13.93 -0.02
N ASN A 41 -10.38 -14.19 -1.23
CA ASN A 41 -10.89 -13.15 -2.16
C ASN A 41 -12.32 -12.62 -1.86
N ASN A 42 -12.81 -12.77 -0.65
CA ASN A 42 -14.22 -12.49 -0.31
C ASN A 42 -14.49 -11.01 0.06
N LEU A 43 -13.61 -10.07 -0.32
CA LEU A 43 -13.81 -8.64 -0.06
C LEU A 43 -14.39 -7.93 -1.29
N TYR A 44 -15.31 -7.02 -1.01
CA TYR A 44 -15.96 -6.16 -2.00
C TYR A 44 -15.91 -4.72 -1.53
N ALA A 45 -15.83 -3.78 -2.47
CA ALA A 45 -15.93 -2.35 -2.21
C ALA A 45 -17.38 -1.93 -2.47
N ARG A 46 -18.01 -1.32 -1.47
CA ARG A 46 -19.31 -0.67 -1.58
C ARG A 46 -19.12 0.83 -1.64
N TRP A 47 -19.50 1.39 -2.78
CA TRP A 47 -19.45 2.81 -3.07
C TRP A 47 -20.57 3.56 -2.34
N PRO A 48 -20.45 4.90 -2.18
CA PRO A 48 -21.48 5.72 -1.54
C PRO A 48 -22.86 5.63 -2.21
N ASP A 49 -22.91 5.35 -3.52
CA ASP A 49 -24.12 5.14 -4.30
C ASP A 49 -24.75 3.74 -4.09
N GLY A 50 -24.12 2.88 -3.29
CA GLY A 50 -24.56 1.51 -3.04
C GLY A 50 -24.07 0.48 -4.07
N THR A 51 -23.31 0.90 -5.08
CA THR A 51 -22.67 0.00 -6.05
C THR A 51 -21.66 -0.90 -5.34
N ILE A 52 -21.65 -2.19 -5.66
CA ILE A 52 -20.71 -3.17 -5.08
C ILE A 52 -19.82 -3.73 -6.19
N GLN A 53 -18.52 -3.62 -6.01
CA GLN A 53 -17.51 -4.14 -6.94
C GLN A 53 -16.54 -5.07 -6.21
N ALA A 54 -15.97 -6.04 -6.94
CA ALA A 54 -14.96 -6.91 -6.38
C ALA A 54 -13.75 -6.09 -5.91
N PHE A 55 -13.34 -6.27 -4.66
CA PHE A 55 -12.19 -5.59 -4.09
C PHE A 55 -11.09 -6.60 -3.83
N ASN A 56 -10.01 -6.50 -4.61
CA ASN A 56 -8.82 -7.32 -4.38
C ASN A 56 -8.00 -6.74 -3.22
N GLY A 57 -8.57 -6.82 -2.01
CA GLY A 57 -8.06 -6.24 -0.77
C GLY A 57 -6.89 -6.98 -0.14
N HIS A 58 -6.33 -7.99 -0.80
CA HIS A 58 -5.12 -8.69 -0.35
C HIS A 58 -3.85 -7.87 -0.53
N ARG A 59 -3.93 -6.75 -1.26
CA ARG A 59 -2.75 -5.99 -1.64
C ARG A 59 -2.67 -4.76 -0.75
N LEU A 60 -1.69 -4.80 0.16
CA LEU A 60 -1.22 -3.61 0.86
C LEU A 60 -0.94 -2.50 -0.17
N LEU A 61 -1.35 -1.27 0.13
CA LEU A 61 -1.04 -0.12 -0.72
C LEU A 61 0.37 0.36 -0.39
N HIS A 62 1.26 0.29 -1.37
CA HIS A 62 2.66 0.69 -1.20
C HIS A 62 2.90 2.04 -1.82
N LYS A 63 3.66 2.86 -1.12
CA LYS A 63 4.11 4.14 -1.64
C LYS A 63 5.55 4.37 -1.24
N ILE A 64 6.36 4.73 -2.22
CA ILE A 64 7.76 5.14 -2.03
C ILE A 64 7.83 6.62 -2.35
N LYS A 65 8.39 7.41 -1.43
CA LYS A 65 8.54 8.86 -1.62
C LYS A 65 10.01 9.24 -1.48
N PHE A 66 10.51 9.90 -2.52
CA PHE A 66 11.85 10.48 -2.53
C PHE A 66 11.79 11.95 -2.13
N LYS A 67 12.65 12.35 -1.20
CA LYS A 67 12.88 13.73 -0.78
C LYS A 67 14.32 14.07 -1.10
N ASP A 68 14.54 14.66 -2.27
CA ASP A 68 15.86 15.11 -2.67
C ASP A 68 16.31 16.29 -1.81
N CYS A 69 17.53 16.22 -1.29
CA CYS A 69 18.18 17.33 -0.62
C CYS A 69 19.69 17.34 -0.89
N ASN A 70 20.21 18.54 -1.10
CA ASN A 70 21.65 18.73 -1.03
C ASN A 70 22.03 18.93 0.44
N TYR A 71 23.06 18.24 0.92
CA TYR A 71 23.54 18.40 2.28
C TYR A 71 25.05 18.70 2.29
N MET A 72 25.47 19.54 3.23
CA MET A 72 26.88 19.80 3.46
C MET A 72 27.44 18.64 4.30
N LYS A 73 28.41 17.91 3.75
CA LYS A 73 29.23 17.01 4.55
C LYS A 73 30.48 17.79 4.96
N SER A 74 30.61 18.05 6.26
CA SER A 74 31.85 18.58 6.82
C SER A 74 32.75 17.46 7.32
N SER A 75 34.04 17.55 7.00
CA SER A 75 35.02 16.55 7.40
C SER A 75 36.41 17.16 7.58
N HIS A 76 37.02 16.92 8.73
CA HIS A 76 38.40 17.34 9.01
C HIS A 76 39.45 16.69 8.09
N LEU A 77 39.13 15.55 7.48
CA LEU A 77 40.07 14.79 6.64
C LEU A 77 39.96 15.11 5.15
N SER A 78 38.77 15.52 4.70
CA SER A 78 38.47 15.66 3.26
C SER A 78 37.91 17.04 2.87
N GLY A 79 37.83 17.96 3.83
CA GLY A 79 37.18 19.25 3.65
C GLY A 79 35.66 19.15 3.61
N ASP A 80 35.04 20.29 3.36
CA ASP A 80 33.60 20.43 3.24
C ASP A 80 33.16 20.16 1.79
N GLU A 81 32.14 19.33 1.62
CA GLU A 81 31.63 18.94 0.31
C GLU A 81 30.10 19.00 0.29
N VAL A 82 29.55 19.74 -0.66
CA VAL A 82 28.10 19.71 -0.94
C VAL A 82 27.78 18.45 -1.70
N ARG A 83 27.05 17.53 -1.08
CA ARG A 83 26.67 16.24 -1.67
C ARG A 83 25.21 16.24 -2.07
N ARG A 84 24.94 15.61 -3.21
CA ARG A 84 23.59 15.27 -3.63
C ARG A 84 23.14 14.03 -2.87
N GLY A 85 21.88 14.03 -2.46
CA GLY A 85 21.26 12.87 -1.85
C GLY A 85 19.81 13.16 -1.54
N GLY A 86 19.30 12.42 -0.57
CA GLY A 86 17.94 12.59 -0.13
C GLY A 86 17.55 11.55 0.89
N ALA A 87 16.26 11.54 1.20
CA ALA A 87 15.62 10.54 2.04
C ALA A 87 14.54 9.79 1.25
N CYS A 88 14.52 8.47 1.38
CA CYS A 88 13.50 7.61 0.82
C CYS A 88 12.58 7.13 1.96
N GLU A 89 11.30 7.42 1.83
CA GLU A 89 10.24 7.03 2.77
C GLU A 89 9.42 5.89 2.15
N ILE A 90 9.21 4.81 2.90
CA ILE A 90 8.37 3.68 2.49
C ILE A 90 7.08 3.70 3.32
N TYR A 91 5.95 3.60 2.64
CA TYR A 91 4.62 3.61 3.24
C TYR A 91 3.84 2.35 2.89
N ILE A 92 3.08 1.86 3.88
CA ILE A 92 2.07 0.82 3.73
C ILE A 92 0.74 1.36 4.26
N ASN A 93 -0.30 1.40 3.41
CA ASN A 93 -1.61 1.96 3.75
C ASN A 93 -1.51 3.36 4.39
N ASP A 94 -0.67 4.22 3.78
CA ASP A 94 -0.34 5.58 4.24
C ASP A 94 0.42 5.71 5.58
N TYR A 95 0.75 4.60 6.26
CA TYR A 95 1.65 4.61 7.40
C TYR A 95 3.11 4.49 6.94
N MET A 96 3.97 5.40 7.38
CA MET A 96 5.41 5.31 7.11
C MET A 96 5.98 4.15 7.93
N VAL A 97 6.50 3.14 7.25
CA VAL A 97 7.06 1.93 7.86
C VAL A 97 8.57 1.88 7.84
N ASP A 98 9.22 2.66 6.97
CA ASP A 98 10.67 2.74 6.88
C ASP A 98 11.16 4.08 6.31
N LEU A 99 12.39 4.46 6.64
CA LEU A 99 13.07 5.69 6.22
C LEU A 99 14.57 5.45 6.11
N PHE A 100 15.17 5.84 4.98
CA PHE A 100 16.63 5.79 4.82
C PHE A 100 17.18 6.90 3.91
N SER A 101 18.46 7.21 4.07
CA SER A 101 19.17 8.17 3.22
C SER A 101 19.72 7.52 1.95
N TYR A 102 19.73 8.23 0.83
CA TYR A 102 20.38 7.80 -0.40
C TYR A 102 21.25 8.90 -1.01
N ARG A 103 22.10 8.51 -1.96
CA ARG A 103 22.93 9.41 -2.77
C ARG A 103 22.61 9.34 -4.26
N ASP A 104 22.18 8.17 -4.73
CA ASP A 104 21.73 7.92 -6.10
C ASP A 104 20.33 7.31 -6.05
N VAL A 105 19.40 7.83 -6.86
CA VAL A 105 17.99 7.41 -6.87
C VAL A 105 17.82 5.97 -7.37
N ARG A 106 18.69 5.50 -8.29
CA ARG A 106 18.62 4.12 -8.81
C ARG A 106 19.00 3.13 -7.73
N GLU A 107 20.06 3.42 -6.97
CA GLU A 107 20.45 2.62 -5.80
C GLU A 107 19.34 2.67 -4.73
N ALA A 108 18.73 3.83 -4.52
CA ALA A 108 17.63 3.99 -3.57
C ALA A 108 16.41 3.13 -3.93
N LEU A 109 16.05 3.03 -5.22
CA LEU A 109 14.96 2.18 -5.68
C LEU A 109 15.25 0.68 -5.45
N ILE A 110 16.49 0.24 -5.71
CA ILE A 110 16.91 -1.15 -5.47
C ILE A 110 16.86 -1.45 -3.96
N GLU A 111 17.37 -0.54 -3.14
CA GLU A 111 17.34 -0.70 -1.68
C GLU A 111 15.91 -0.68 -1.13
N ALA A 112 15.05 0.20 -1.64
CA ALA A 112 13.64 0.22 -1.27
C ALA A 112 12.93 -1.10 -1.63
N HIS A 113 13.25 -1.71 -2.78
CA HIS A 113 12.75 -3.03 -3.14
C HIS A 113 13.17 -4.11 -2.14
N HIS A 114 14.46 -4.16 -1.76
CA HIS A 114 14.94 -5.11 -0.75
C HIS A 114 14.29 -4.91 0.62
N ARG A 115 14.08 -3.66 1.04
CA ARG A 115 13.40 -3.32 2.29
C ARG A 115 11.94 -3.75 2.26
N LEU A 116 11.25 -3.52 1.14
CA LEU A 116 9.89 -4.01 0.95
C LEU A 116 9.81 -5.53 1.09
N LEU A 117 10.71 -6.29 0.46
CA LEU A 117 10.74 -7.76 0.60
C LEU A 117 10.86 -8.19 2.07
N LYS A 118 11.75 -7.58 2.84
CA LYS A 118 11.89 -7.87 4.28
C LYS A 118 10.62 -7.53 5.07
N ILE A 119 9.99 -6.40 4.76
CA ILE A 119 8.73 -6.00 5.38
C ILE A 119 7.65 -7.05 5.11
N TYR A 120 7.57 -7.57 3.88
CA TYR A 120 6.65 -8.66 3.54
C TYR A 120 6.94 -9.95 4.31
N ASP A 121 8.20 -10.33 4.46
CA ASP A 121 8.58 -11.50 5.25
C ASP A 121 8.10 -11.37 6.70
N CYS A 122 8.07 -10.14 7.26
CA CYS A 122 7.51 -9.89 8.58
C CYS A 122 5.97 -10.01 8.62
N PHE A 123 5.25 -9.61 7.57
CA PHE A 123 3.78 -9.68 7.53
C PHE A 123 3.23 -11.08 7.18
N ILE A 124 3.98 -11.90 6.45
CA ILE A 124 3.56 -13.27 6.07
C ILE A 124 3.68 -14.26 7.25
N ASN A 125 4.45 -13.90 8.28
CA ASN A 125 4.70 -14.75 9.45
C ASN A 125 3.85 -14.38 10.69
N ILE A 126 2.74 -13.65 10.50
CA ILE A 126 1.75 -13.31 11.55
C ILE A 126 0.43 -14.03 11.21
#